data_AF-A0A970G0U1-F1
#
_entry.id   AF-A0A970G0U1-F1
#
_cell.length_a   1.000
_cell.length_b   1.000
_cell.length_c   1.000
_cell.angle_alpha   90.00
_cell.angle_beta   90.00
_cell.angle_gamma   90.00
#
_symmetry.space_group_name_H-M   'P 1'
#
loop_
_entity.id
_entity.type
_entity.pdbx_description
1 polymer ?
#
loop_
_entity_poly.entity_id
_entity_poly.type
_entity_poly.pdbx_seq_one_letter_code
_entity_poly.pdbx_strand_id
1 'polypeptide(L)' 'MNTLMRKLSSRKLWAAAAGLVAGLAMVFGLDEDVISTVSGAVVTVASVMAYILTEGHIDAAAVKSAREDAPKS' A
#
# COMPACT_ATOMS: atom_id res chain seq x y z
N MET A 1 8.04 11.36 7.49
CA MET A 1 6.95 10.48 7.00
C MET A 1 7.13 9.06 7.56
N ASN A 2 7.22 8.86 8.88
CA ASN A 2 7.81 7.63 9.43
C ASN A 2 6.98 6.97 10.55
N THR A 3 5.80 7.47 10.89
CA THR A 3 4.94 6.89 11.93
C THR A 3 3.98 5.86 11.36
N LEU A 4 3.38 6.16 10.19
CA LEU A 4 2.45 5.26 9.48
C LEU A 4 3.19 4.03 8.90
N MET A 5 4.30 4.25 8.18
CA MET A 5 5.12 3.13 7.65
C MET A 5 5.69 2.25 8.76
N ARG A 6 6.04 2.81 9.93
CA ARG A 6 6.49 2.05 11.10
C ARG A 6 5.36 1.23 11.74
N LYS A 7 4.12 1.73 11.70
CA LYS A 7 2.94 0.98 12.16
C LYS A 7 2.57 -0.14 11.19
N LEU A 8 2.64 0.11 9.89
CA LEU A 8 2.36 -0.89 8.84
C LEU A 8 3.44 -1.97 8.74
N SER A 9 4.68 -1.66 9.13
CA SER A 9 5.80 -2.64 9.17
C SER A 9 5.90 -3.37 10.52
N SER A 10 4.93 -3.20 11.42
CA SER A 10 4.95 -3.91 12.71
C SER A 10 4.73 -5.40 12.51
N ARG A 11 5.63 -6.24 13.06
CA ARG A 11 5.50 -7.71 13.03
C ARG A 11 4.15 -8.21 13.55
N LYS A 12 3.53 -7.47 14.48
CA LYS A 12 2.20 -7.79 15.01
C LYS A 12 1.09 -7.63 13.96
N LEU A 13 1.21 -6.62 13.09
CA LEU A 13 0.26 -6.40 12.00
C LEU A 13 0.42 -7.45 10.90
N TRP A 14 1.67 -7.79 10.56
CA TRP A 14 1.97 -8.85 9.59
C TRP A 14 1.56 -10.24 10.07
N ALA A 15 1.72 -10.54 11.37
CA ALA A 15 1.24 -11.78 11.95
C ALA A 15 -0.30 -11.88 11.91
N ALA A 16 -1.00 -10.78 12.21
CA ALA A 16 -2.45 -10.72 12.11
C ALA A 16 -2.94 -10.87 10.65
N ALA A 17 -2.26 -10.23 9.70
CA ALA A 17 -2.57 -10.37 8.27
C ALA A 17 -2.32 -11.80 7.77
N ALA A 18 -1.20 -12.42 8.16
CA ALA A 18 -0.91 -13.81 7.80
C ALA A 18 -1.93 -14.78 8.43
N GLY A 19 -2.30 -14.57 9.68
CA GLY A 19 -3.34 -15.35 10.36
C GLY A 19 -4.73 -15.17 9.72
N LEU A 20 -5.06 -13.96 9.29
CA LEU A 20 -6.29 -13.69 8.54
C LEU A 20 -6.30 -14.44 7.21
N VAL A 21 -5.22 -14.36 6.42
CA VAL A 21 -5.11 -15.07 5.14
C VAL A 21 -5.15 -16.59 5.35
N ALA A 22 -4.45 -17.12 6.35
CA ALA A 22 -4.47 -18.54 6.67
C ALA A 22 -5.86 -19.01 7.15
N GLY A 23 -6.56 -18.20 7.96
CA GLY A 23 -7.91 -18.48 8.41
C GLY A 23 -8.93 -18.46 7.27
N LEU A 24 -8.84 -17.46 6.38
CA LEU A 24 -9.64 -17.40 5.16
C LEU A 24 -9.37 -18.62 4.28
N ALA A 25 -8.09 -19.00 4.09
CA ALA A 25 -7.73 -20.20 3.33
C ALA A 25 -8.32 -21.48 3.92
N MET A 26 -8.38 -21.61 5.25
CA MET A 26 -9.02 -22.75 5.92
C MET A 26 -10.55 -22.77 5.79
N VAL A 27 -11.22 -21.61 5.86
CA VAL A 27 -12.69 -21.50 5.79
C VAL A 27 -13.21 -21.72 4.38
N PHE A 28 -12.49 -21.23 3.37
CA PHE A 28 -12.90 -21.35 1.96
C PHE A 28 -12.44 -22.64 1.28
N GLY A 29 -11.63 -23.47 1.96
CA GLY A 29 -11.23 -24.78 1.45
C GLY A 29 -10.52 -24.71 0.11
N LEU A 30 -9.45 -23.91 0.00
CA LEU A 30 -8.50 -23.85 -1.14
C LEU A 30 -9.11 -24.10 -2.54
N ASP A 31 -10.23 -23.46 -2.86
CA ASP A 31 -10.70 -23.38 -4.25
C ASP A 31 -9.84 -22.35 -4.97
N GLU A 32 -9.23 -22.74 -6.09
CA GLU A 32 -8.27 -21.92 -6.85
C GLU A 32 -8.87 -20.56 -7.24
N ASP A 33 -10.18 -20.54 -7.46
CA ASP A 33 -10.98 -19.35 -7.76
C ASP A 33 -10.97 -18.31 -6.61
N VAL A 34 -10.98 -18.74 -5.34
CA VAL A 34 -10.96 -17.81 -4.19
C VAL A 34 -9.58 -17.18 -4.04
N ILE A 35 -8.51 -17.96 -4.24
CA ILE A 35 -7.13 -17.46 -4.22
C ILE A 35 -6.94 -16.44 -5.35
N SER A 36 -7.41 -16.78 -6.55
CA SER A 36 -7.36 -15.91 -7.73
C SER A 36 -8.11 -14.59 -7.49
N THR A 37 -9.31 -14.67 -6.92
CA THR A 37 -10.13 -13.48 -6.62
C THR A 37 -9.49 -12.58 -5.55
N VAL A 38 -9.02 -13.15 -4.45
CA VAL A 38 -8.39 -12.38 -3.35
C VAL A 38 -7.06 -11.78 -3.80
N SER A 39 -6.23 -12.54 -4.54
CA SER A 39 -4.98 -12.02 -5.07
C SER A 39 -5.22 -10.89 -6.07
N GLY A 40 -6.20 -11.03 -6.97
CA GLY A 40 -6.64 -9.97 -7.87
C GLY A 40 -7.05 -8.72 -7.12
N ALA A 41 -7.91 -8.85 -6.11
CA ALA A 41 -8.36 -7.72 -5.28
C ALA A 41 -7.19 -7.00 -4.58
N VAL A 42 -6.26 -7.76 -3.99
CA VAL A 42 -5.07 -7.20 -3.33
C VAL A 42 -4.18 -6.48 -4.35
N VAL A 43 -3.95 -7.06 -5.52
CA VAL A 43 -3.12 -6.45 -6.58
C VAL A 43 -3.75 -5.16 -7.10
N THR A 44 -5.07 -5.12 -7.30
CA THR A 44 -5.78 -3.91 -7.73
C THR A 44 -5.64 -2.80 -6.68
N VAL A 45 -5.86 -3.10 -5.41
CA VAL A 45 -5.72 -2.11 -4.32
C VAL A 45 -4.27 -1.64 -4.21
N ALA A 46 -3.30 -2.55 -4.28
CA ALA A 46 -1.88 -2.22 -4.23
C ALA A 46 -1.45 -1.32 -5.40
N SER A 47 -1.97 -1.58 -6.61
CA SER A 47 -1.69 -0.76 -7.80
C SER A 47 -2.20 0.67 -7.63
N VAL A 48 -3.44 0.85 -7.15
CA VAL A 48 -4.01 2.17 -6.89
C VAL A 48 -3.20 2.90 -5.80
N MET A 49 -2.85 2.20 -4.72
CA MET A 49 -2.03 2.79 -3.66
C MET A 49 -0.64 3.23 -4.17
N ALA A 50 0.01 2.40 -4.99
CA ALA A 50 1.30 2.73 -5.59
C ALA A 50 1.20 3.99 -6.46
N TYR A 51 0.17 4.08 -7.30
CA TYR A 51 -0.05 5.25 -8.15
C TYR A 51 -0.22 6.54 -7.33
N ILE A 52 -1.08 6.52 -6.31
CA ILE A 52 -1.33 7.70 -5.45
C ILE A 52 -0.06 8.13 -4.73
N LEU A 53 0.75 7.18 -4.22
CA LEU A 53 2.01 7.49 -3.56
C LEU A 53 3.04 8.07 -4.54
N THR A 54 3.09 7.56 -5.77
CA THR A 54 3.98 8.07 -6.82
C THR A 54 3.57 9.47 -7.26
N GLU A 55 2.28 9.72 -7.53
CA GLU A 55 1.78 11.07 -7.84
C GLU A 55 2.04 12.04 -6.69
N GLY A 56 1.74 11.65 -5.45
CA GLY A 56 2.00 12.48 -4.28
C GLY A 56 3.48 12.84 -4.10
N HIS A 57 4.40 11.92 -4.44
CA HIS A 57 5.83 12.19 -4.43
C HIS A 57 6.24 13.16 -5.56
N ILE A 58 5.69 13.00 -6.76
CA ILE A 58 5.95 13.87 -7.91
C ILE A 58 5.43 15.29 -7.62
N ASP A 59 4.21 15.42 -7.08
CA ASP A 59 3.61 16.71 -6.74
C ASP A 59 4.40 17.44 -5.65
N ALA A 60 4.83 16.72 -4.60
CA ALA A 60 5.70 17.27 -3.56
C ALA A 60 7.05 17.76 -4.12
N ALA A 61 7.63 17.03 -5.08
CA ALA A 61 8.87 17.43 -5.75
C ALA A 61 8.66 18.67 -6.64
N ALA A 62 7.56 18.72 -7.39
CA ALA A 62 7.20 19.85 -8.24
C ALA A 62 6.99 21.14 -7.42
N VAL A 63 6.26 21.05 -6.30
CA VAL A 63 6.06 22.18 -5.37
C VAL A 63 7.40 22.66 -4.79
N LYS A 64 8.32 21.75 -4.47
CA LYS A 64 9.66 22.12 -3.98
C LYS A 64 10.44 22.89 -5.04
N SER A 65 10.51 22.39 -6.28
CA SER A 65 11.20 23.07 -7.38
C SER A 65 10.60 24.44 -7.67
N ALA A 66 9.26 24.55 -7.71
CA ALA A 66 8.58 25.83 -7.91
C ALA A 66 8.90 26.88 -6.82
N ARG A 67 9.17 26.44 -5.58
CA ARG A 67 9.60 27.33 -4.48
C ARG A 67 11.07 27.73 -4.57
N GLU A 68 11.93 26.86 -5.12
CA GLU A 68 13.35 27.17 -5.34
C GLU A 68 13.56 28.13 -6.52
N ASP A 69 12.71 28.03 -7.54
CA ASP A 69 12.74 28.89 -8.74
C ASP A 69 11.96 30.21 -8.57
N ALA A 70 11.23 30.38 -7.45
CA ALA A 70 10.55 31.63 -7.14
C ALA A 70 11.61 32.73 -6.86
N PRO A 71 11.52 33.91 -7.51
CA PRO A 71 12.48 34.98 -7.31
C PRO A 71 12.44 35.42 -5.84
N LYS A 72 13.58 35.32 -5.15
CA LYS A 72 13.73 35.87 -3.80
C LYS A 72 13.61 37.39 -3.91
N SER A 73 12.43 37.92 -3.58
CA SER A 73 12.18 39.34 -3.33
C SER A 73 12.76 39.77 -2.00
#